data_AF-A0A7X9HSA0-F1
#
_entry.id   AF-A0A7X9HSA0-F1
#
_cell.length_a   1.000
_cell.length_b   1.000
_cell.length_c   1.000
_cell.angle_alpha   90.00
_cell.angle_beta   90.00
_cell.angle_gamma   90.00
#
_symmetry.space_group_name_H-M   'P 1'
#
loop_
_entity.id
_entity.type
_entity.pdbx_description
1 polymer ?
#
loop_
_entity_poly.entity_id
_entity_poly.type
_entity_poly.pdbx_seq_one_letter_code
_entity_poly.pdbx_strand_id
1 'polypeptide(L)'
;MDSTKFHKELFNHFGYNFGFVSDLLDKYLEDNNSVSDYWKNYFDRLTGDNKSNNNKDFDKSSKKKETTAQVVSETFDISPDDEVIPIVGVGAKIIDNMTGSLAIPTATSLRTISVKLLEENRQIINQHLKRISSRKISFTHLIAYAIVQAAKKFPNINNSFGIVKGKSSLVKKAYINIGIAVDTERKDGTRSLIVPNIKRAETMNFRLFLDAYDTLIDKAKNGKLEPADFQNTTITLTNPGGIGTISSTPRLMTGQGCIIAVGAIDYPAEFKAMHPSALASLGIGKVMNITSTYDHRIIQGAESGAFLAMIDDLLLGKNNFYANLFDDLKIPQKAVGWDLDTLSKRFSKIENIEEIEKQARIVLLINMFRVRGHLIADLNPLSPPKSFHQELDPANHGFTIWDYDRQFITGNLQGMQSGTLREILDVLHQTYCEKIGVEFMHIQNPAEKLWLQQKMEPIRNKPSYTNDVKKRIMEKLIIAEAFEHFLHTKFIGHKRFSLEGSETLIPVLDYLLNLASEQNVKEILLGMAHRGRLNVLSNIIGKSYTNIFSEFEDEMDP
;
A
#
# COMPACT_ATOMS: atom_id res chain seq x y z
N MET A 1 -63.28 -1.41 -17.48
CA MET A 1 -63.04 -1.82 -16.08
C MET A 1 -62.76 -0.56 -15.28
N ASP A 2 -63.11 -0.51 -14.00
CA ASP A 2 -62.81 0.65 -13.14
C ASP A 2 -61.35 0.55 -12.62
N SER A 3 -60.50 1.49 -13.02
CA SER A 3 -59.06 1.53 -12.69
C SER A 3 -58.78 1.84 -11.22
N THR A 4 -59.73 2.49 -10.54
CA THR A 4 -59.59 2.88 -9.13
C THR A 4 -59.36 1.70 -8.19
N LYS A 5 -59.79 0.51 -8.60
CA LYS A 5 -59.59 -0.76 -7.88
C LYS A 5 -58.10 -1.12 -7.72
N PHE A 6 -57.23 -0.69 -8.64
CA PHE A 6 -55.80 -1.02 -8.63
C PHE A 6 -54.92 0.09 -8.07
N HIS A 7 -55.49 1.26 -7.73
CA HIS A 7 -54.73 2.43 -7.31
C HIS A 7 -53.92 2.20 -6.03
N LYS A 8 -54.47 1.44 -5.07
CA LYS A 8 -53.77 1.13 -3.82
C LYS A 8 -52.54 0.25 -4.05
N GLU A 9 -52.62 -0.68 -5.00
CA GLU A 9 -51.52 -1.60 -5.34
C GLU A 9 -50.46 -0.88 -6.17
N LEU A 10 -50.88 -0.05 -7.13
CA LEU A 10 -49.99 0.82 -7.91
C LEU A 10 -49.28 1.86 -7.02
N PHE A 11 -49.96 2.45 -6.04
CA PHE A 11 -49.34 3.38 -5.11
C PHE A 11 -48.30 2.69 -4.21
N ASN A 12 -48.60 1.49 -3.73
CA ASN A 12 -47.63 0.73 -2.93
C ASN A 12 -46.41 0.30 -3.75
N HIS A 13 -46.58 -0.01 -5.04
CA HIS A 13 -45.48 -0.44 -5.91
C HIS A 13 -44.64 0.74 -6.43
N PHE A 14 -45.26 1.88 -6.77
CA PHE A 14 -44.62 2.99 -7.48
C PHE A 14 -44.55 4.32 -6.73
N GLY A 15 -45.15 4.43 -5.54
CA GLY A 15 -45.04 5.57 -4.63
C GLY A 15 -45.34 6.91 -5.31
N TYR A 16 -44.37 7.83 -5.31
CA TYR A 16 -44.50 9.18 -5.89
C TYR A 16 -44.80 9.20 -7.39
N ASN A 17 -44.53 8.12 -8.13
CA ASN A 17 -44.81 8.02 -9.56
C ASN A 17 -46.19 7.44 -9.87
N PHE A 18 -47.01 7.18 -8.85
CA PHE A 18 -48.35 6.59 -8.96
C PHE A 18 -49.23 7.30 -10.00
N GLY A 19 -49.30 8.63 -9.98
CA GLY A 19 -50.19 9.39 -10.88
C GLY A 19 -49.92 9.11 -12.37
N PHE A 20 -48.66 9.01 -12.76
CA PHE A 20 -48.27 8.72 -14.14
C PHE A 20 -48.61 7.28 -14.55
N VAL A 21 -48.42 6.31 -13.65
CA VAL A 21 -48.70 4.90 -13.93
C VAL A 21 -50.22 4.63 -13.93
N SER A 22 -50.98 5.38 -13.14
CA SER A 22 -52.45 5.36 -13.15
C SER A 22 -53.00 5.81 -14.50
N ASP A 23 -52.51 6.93 -15.04
CA ASP A 23 -52.90 7.44 -16.36
C ASP A 23 -52.55 6.45 -17.49
N LEU A 24 -51.46 5.69 -17.33
CA LEU A 24 -51.09 4.63 -18.28
C LEU A 24 -52.01 3.40 -18.17
N LEU A 25 -52.46 3.05 -16.97
CA LEU A 25 -53.44 1.97 -16.79
C LEU A 25 -54.80 2.35 -17.40
N ASP A 26 -55.23 3.60 -17.26
CA ASP A 26 -56.47 4.09 -17.88
C ASP A 26 -56.41 3.98 -19.41
N LYS A 27 -55.30 4.43 -20.02
CA LYS A 27 -55.08 4.28 -21.47
C LYS A 27 -55.04 2.81 -21.91
N TYR A 28 -54.42 1.95 -21.12
CA TYR A 28 -54.39 0.51 -21.39
C TYR A 28 -55.78 -0.14 -21.32
N LEU A 29 -56.63 0.29 -20.39
CA LEU A 29 -58.01 -0.21 -20.27
C LEU A 29 -58.91 0.28 -21.42
N GLU A 30 -58.59 1.42 -22.03
CA GLU A 30 -59.24 1.93 -23.24
C GLU A 30 -58.75 1.20 -24.51
N ASP A 31 -57.43 1.03 -24.65
CA ASP A 31 -56.79 0.26 -25.72
C ASP A 31 -55.51 -0.42 -25.21
N ASN A 32 -55.50 -1.74 -25.24
CA ASN A 32 -54.41 -2.59 -24.75
C ASN A 32 -53.09 -2.39 -25.56
N ASN A 33 -53.14 -1.82 -26.77
CA ASN A 33 -51.93 -1.48 -27.55
C ASN A 33 -51.45 -0.04 -27.39
N SER A 34 -52.12 0.79 -26.59
CA SER A 34 -51.76 2.20 -26.39
C SER A 34 -50.52 2.42 -25.51
N VAL A 35 -50.03 1.36 -24.88
CA VAL A 35 -48.85 1.35 -24.01
C VAL A 35 -47.80 0.38 -24.54
N SER A 36 -46.52 0.62 -24.24
CA SER A 36 -45.43 -0.26 -24.66
C SER A 36 -45.58 -1.69 -24.11
N ASP A 37 -44.98 -2.67 -24.79
CA ASP A 37 -45.04 -4.10 -24.41
C ASP A 37 -44.68 -4.40 -22.96
N TYR A 38 -43.78 -3.61 -22.35
CA TYR A 38 -43.46 -3.73 -20.93
C TYR A 38 -44.65 -3.42 -20.01
N TRP A 39 -45.31 -2.28 -20.23
CA TRP A 39 -46.50 -1.85 -19.47
C TRP A 39 -47.69 -2.74 -19.76
N LYS A 40 -47.82 -3.19 -21.01
CA LYS A 40 -48.83 -4.15 -21.44
C LYS A 40 -48.75 -5.45 -20.62
N ASN A 41 -47.57 -6.10 -20.62
CA ASN A 41 -47.33 -7.31 -19.84
C ASN A 41 -47.50 -7.12 -18.33
N TYR A 42 -47.17 -5.94 -17.80
CA TYR A 42 -47.38 -5.62 -16.38
C TYR A 42 -48.88 -5.49 -16.06
N PHE A 43 -49.64 -4.77 -16.88
CA PHE A 43 -51.07 -4.58 -16.69
C PHE A 43 -51.87 -5.86 -17.00
N ASP A 44 -51.50 -6.66 -18.00
CA ASP A 44 -52.07 -7.99 -18.27
C ASP A 44 -52.00 -8.89 -17.02
N ARG A 45 -50.87 -8.85 -16.31
CA ARG A 45 -50.67 -9.56 -15.03
C ARG A 45 -51.47 -8.96 -13.88
N LEU A 46 -51.66 -7.64 -13.87
CA LEU A 46 -52.40 -6.91 -12.85
C LEU A 46 -53.93 -7.07 -13.01
N THR A 47 -54.43 -7.12 -14.26
CA THR A 47 -55.85 -7.25 -14.59
C THR A 47 -56.31 -8.69 -14.79
N GLY A 48 -55.37 -9.64 -14.92
CA GLY A 48 -55.62 -11.08 -14.85
C GLY A 48 -56.11 -11.75 -16.14
N ASP A 49 -55.86 -11.17 -17.31
CA ASP A 49 -56.30 -11.75 -18.60
C ASP A 49 -55.27 -12.77 -19.14
N ASN A 50 -55.42 -14.02 -18.70
CA ASN A 50 -54.68 -15.17 -19.23
C ASN A 50 -55.49 -15.86 -20.35
N LYS A 51 -55.03 -15.75 -21.62
CA LYS A 51 -55.34 -16.77 -22.65
C LYS A 51 -54.05 -17.28 -23.29
N SER A 52 -53.81 -18.57 -23.06
CA SER A 52 -52.63 -19.35 -23.43
C SER A 52 -52.78 -20.10 -24.76
N ASN A 53 -51.62 -20.37 -25.38
CA ASN A 53 -51.17 -21.59 -26.08
C ASN A 53 -51.09 -21.64 -27.64
N ASN A 54 -49.82 -21.69 -28.09
CA ASN A 54 -49.15 -22.57 -29.07
C ASN A 54 -49.98 -23.45 -30.03
N ASN A 55 -49.69 -23.37 -31.35
CA ASN A 55 -49.05 -24.47 -32.12
C ASN A 55 -48.74 -24.10 -33.59
N LYS A 56 -47.83 -24.90 -34.16
CA LYS A 56 -47.06 -24.79 -35.40
C LYS A 56 -47.82 -24.94 -36.74
N ASP A 57 -47.14 -24.45 -37.79
CA ASP A 57 -46.91 -25.05 -39.12
C ASP A 57 -47.70 -24.59 -40.38
N PHE A 58 -46.87 -24.17 -41.36
CA PHE A 58 -46.94 -24.21 -42.83
C PHE A 58 -47.93 -23.36 -43.67
N ASP A 59 -47.31 -22.35 -44.31
CA ASP A 59 -47.13 -22.15 -45.77
C ASP A 59 -47.92 -21.06 -46.54
N LYS A 60 -47.09 -20.32 -47.30
CA LYS A 60 -47.27 -19.36 -48.40
C LYS A 60 -48.69 -18.87 -48.78
N SER A 61 -48.82 -17.54 -48.86
CA SER A 61 -48.56 -16.85 -50.14
C SER A 61 -48.58 -15.31 -50.07
N SER A 62 -47.55 -14.73 -50.70
CA SER A 62 -47.50 -13.47 -51.47
C SER A 62 -47.80 -12.10 -50.83
N LYS A 63 -46.67 -11.42 -50.54
CA LYS A 63 -46.32 -10.02 -50.92
C LYS A 63 -47.12 -8.88 -50.27
N LYS A 64 -46.45 -8.15 -49.36
CA LYS A 64 -45.99 -6.76 -49.63
C LYS A 64 -45.09 -6.20 -48.51
N LYS A 65 -43.90 -5.76 -48.95
CA LYS A 65 -43.02 -4.72 -48.39
C LYS A 65 -42.65 -4.83 -46.90
N GLU A 66 -41.53 -5.50 -46.67
CA GLU A 66 -40.61 -5.17 -45.58
C GLU A 66 -40.17 -3.70 -45.76
N THR A 67 -40.61 -2.83 -44.86
CA THR A 67 -39.76 -1.73 -44.39
C THR A 67 -38.92 -2.31 -43.26
N THR A 68 -37.80 -2.92 -43.63
CA THR A 68 -36.65 -3.07 -42.75
C THR A 68 -36.36 -1.70 -42.15
N ALA A 69 -36.40 -1.62 -40.82
CA ALA A 69 -35.91 -0.46 -40.11
C ALA A 69 -34.41 -0.32 -40.46
N GLN A 70 -34.10 0.62 -41.35
CA GLN A 70 -32.74 1.07 -41.58
C GLN A 70 -32.25 1.75 -40.29
N VAL A 71 -31.54 0.98 -39.46
CA VAL A 71 -30.63 1.57 -38.49
C VAL A 71 -29.39 1.98 -39.28
N VAL A 72 -29.32 3.28 -39.58
CA VAL A 72 -28.14 3.90 -40.17
C VAL A 72 -27.01 3.82 -39.15
N SER A 73 -26.03 2.94 -39.40
CA SER A 73 -24.68 3.15 -38.89
C SER A 73 -24.02 4.21 -39.79
N GLU A 74 -23.39 5.21 -39.17
CA GLU A 74 -22.58 6.19 -39.93
C GLU A 74 -21.18 5.67 -40.29
N THR A 75 -20.83 4.39 -40.09
CA THR A 75 -19.40 4.02 -40.15
C THR A 75 -18.97 2.79 -40.96
N PHE A 76 -19.73 1.72 -41.18
CA PHE A 76 -19.34 0.61 -42.08
C PHE A 76 -20.42 -0.50 -42.12
N ASP A 77 -20.36 -1.36 -43.15
CA ASP A 77 -21.16 -2.58 -43.28
C ASP A 77 -20.63 -3.68 -42.34
N ILE A 78 -21.53 -4.35 -41.60
CA ILE A 78 -21.20 -5.48 -40.71
C ILE A 78 -21.37 -6.79 -41.48
N SER A 79 -20.41 -7.71 -41.40
CA SER A 79 -20.50 -9.01 -42.10
C SER A 79 -21.62 -9.88 -41.50
N PRO A 80 -22.35 -10.68 -42.30
CA PRO A 80 -23.29 -11.65 -41.78
C PRO A 80 -22.65 -12.72 -40.88
N ASP A 81 -21.34 -12.97 -41.03
CA ASP A 81 -20.56 -13.90 -40.21
C ASP A 81 -20.13 -13.30 -38.86
N ASP A 82 -20.33 -11.99 -38.64
CA ASP A 82 -19.93 -11.30 -37.41
C ASP A 82 -21.01 -11.42 -36.31
N GLU A 83 -20.58 -11.64 -35.07
CA GLU A 83 -21.47 -11.65 -33.91
C GLU A 83 -21.65 -10.24 -33.34
N VAL A 84 -22.91 -9.79 -33.22
CA VAL A 84 -23.26 -8.48 -32.64
C VAL A 84 -23.68 -8.66 -31.18
N ILE A 85 -22.85 -8.16 -30.25
CA ILE A 85 -23.11 -8.21 -28.82
C ILE A 85 -23.43 -6.80 -28.30
N PRO A 86 -24.63 -6.55 -27.72
CA PRO A 86 -24.98 -5.23 -27.20
C PRO A 86 -24.18 -4.91 -25.94
N ILE A 87 -23.59 -3.71 -25.89
CA ILE A 87 -22.83 -3.23 -24.74
C ILE A 87 -23.79 -2.56 -23.74
N VAL A 88 -23.92 -3.13 -22.53
CA VAL A 88 -24.84 -2.64 -21.49
C VAL A 88 -24.13 -2.32 -20.16
N GLY A 89 -24.84 -1.65 -19.25
CA GLY A 89 -24.37 -1.37 -17.89
C GLY A 89 -23.10 -0.52 -17.84
N VAL A 90 -22.04 -1.04 -17.19
CA VAL A 90 -20.76 -0.32 -17.05
C VAL A 90 -20.10 -0.04 -18.41
N GLY A 91 -20.24 -0.95 -19.38
CA GLY A 91 -19.69 -0.75 -20.72
C GLY A 91 -20.34 0.44 -21.45
N ALA A 92 -21.67 0.56 -21.36
CA ALA A 92 -22.39 1.71 -21.91
C ALA A 92 -21.93 3.02 -21.25
N LYS A 93 -21.68 3.00 -19.93
CA LYS A 93 -21.17 4.18 -19.22
C LYS A 93 -19.76 4.60 -19.67
N ILE A 94 -18.91 3.63 -20.04
CA ILE A 94 -17.59 3.92 -20.61
C ILE A 94 -17.74 4.61 -21.96
N ILE A 95 -18.67 4.14 -22.81
CA ILE A 95 -18.96 4.78 -24.10
C ILE A 95 -19.36 6.24 -23.89
N ASP A 96 -20.33 6.52 -23.00
CA ASP A 96 -20.75 7.90 -22.69
C ASP A 96 -19.57 8.79 -22.27
N ASN A 97 -18.71 8.27 -21.39
CA ASN A 97 -17.55 8.99 -20.88
C ASN A 97 -16.51 9.26 -21.98
N MET A 98 -16.24 8.28 -22.85
CA MET A 98 -15.27 8.43 -23.95
C MET A 98 -15.80 9.39 -25.02
N THR A 99 -17.08 9.30 -25.37
CA THR A 99 -17.73 10.24 -26.29
C THR A 99 -17.71 11.66 -25.72
N GLY A 100 -18.05 11.83 -24.44
CA GLY A 100 -17.97 13.13 -23.78
C GLY A 100 -16.55 13.72 -23.73
N SER A 101 -15.54 12.86 -23.60
CA SER A 101 -14.13 13.26 -23.62
C SER A 101 -13.70 13.88 -24.96
N LEU A 102 -14.33 13.51 -26.09
CA LEU A 102 -14.01 14.08 -27.42
C LEU A 102 -14.26 15.59 -27.50
N ALA A 103 -15.18 16.11 -26.70
CA ALA A 103 -15.51 17.54 -26.67
C ALA A 103 -14.53 18.38 -25.83
N ILE A 104 -13.52 17.76 -25.21
CA ILE A 104 -12.51 18.44 -24.40
C ILE A 104 -11.25 18.65 -25.26
N PRO A 105 -10.88 19.90 -25.60
CA PRO A 105 -9.62 20.19 -26.26
C PRO A 105 -8.47 19.93 -25.28
N THR A 106 -7.92 18.73 -25.32
CA THR A 106 -6.82 18.34 -24.42
C THR A 106 -5.47 18.62 -25.04
N ALA A 107 -4.51 18.99 -24.20
CA ALA A 107 -3.09 18.88 -24.50
C ALA A 107 -2.37 18.09 -23.43
N THR A 108 -1.16 17.63 -23.76
CA THR A 108 -0.39 16.74 -22.91
C THR A 108 1.02 17.25 -22.75
N SER A 109 1.44 17.39 -21.51
CA SER A 109 2.84 17.61 -21.14
C SER A 109 3.42 16.31 -20.58
N LEU A 110 4.70 16.08 -20.84
CA LEU A 110 5.43 14.90 -20.39
C LEU A 110 6.70 15.32 -19.65
N ARG A 111 7.05 14.59 -18.59
CA ARG A 111 8.32 14.71 -17.88
C ARG A 111 8.85 13.33 -17.52
N THR A 112 10.15 13.13 -17.65
CA THR A 112 10.85 11.94 -17.15
C THR A 112 11.42 12.26 -15.77
N ILE A 113 11.12 11.42 -14.78
CA ILE A 113 11.47 11.60 -13.38
C ILE A 113 12.43 10.49 -12.95
N SER A 114 13.47 10.83 -12.19
CA SER A 114 14.34 9.84 -11.56
C SER A 114 13.63 9.14 -10.41
N VAL A 115 13.66 7.80 -10.40
CA VAL A 115 12.97 6.99 -9.39
C VAL A 115 13.90 6.60 -8.24
N LYS A 116 15.20 6.90 -8.33
CA LYS A 116 16.21 6.43 -7.37
C LYS A 116 15.85 6.79 -5.92
N LEU A 117 15.62 8.07 -5.62
CA LEU A 117 15.27 8.50 -4.26
C LEU A 117 13.93 7.96 -3.78
N LEU A 118 12.97 7.89 -4.70
CA LEU A 118 11.64 7.34 -4.46
C LEU A 118 11.70 5.86 -4.09
N GLU A 119 12.55 5.08 -4.76
CA GLU A 119 12.80 3.67 -4.47
C GLU A 119 13.46 3.49 -3.11
N GLU A 120 14.52 4.24 -2.80
CA GLU A 120 15.23 4.15 -1.50
C GLU A 120 14.31 4.45 -0.32
N ASN A 121 13.63 5.60 -0.33
CA ASN A 121 12.76 5.99 0.78
C ASN A 121 11.55 5.06 0.89
N ARG A 122 11.00 4.54 -0.21
CA ARG A 122 9.92 3.54 -0.16
C ARG A 122 10.38 2.23 0.48
N GLN A 123 11.62 1.80 0.25
CA GLN A 123 12.16 0.60 0.88
C GLN A 123 12.24 0.78 2.40
N ILE A 124 12.79 1.90 2.87
CA ILE A 124 12.90 2.21 4.31
C ILE A 124 11.52 2.27 4.96
N ILE A 125 10.55 2.97 4.33
CA ILE A 125 9.18 3.02 4.83
C ILE A 125 8.59 1.61 4.95
N ASN A 126 8.73 0.77 3.92
CA ASN A 126 8.18 -0.59 3.94
C ASN A 126 8.90 -1.51 4.94
N GLN A 127 10.19 -1.32 5.20
CA GLN A 127 10.90 -2.02 6.25
C GLN A 127 10.34 -1.64 7.63
N HIS A 128 10.09 -0.36 7.88
CA HIS A 128 9.45 0.10 9.12
C HIS A 128 8.01 -0.43 9.27
N LEU A 129 7.18 -0.29 8.23
CA LEU A 129 5.79 -0.78 8.24
C LEU A 129 5.71 -2.29 8.48
N LYS A 130 6.66 -3.06 7.94
CA LYS A 130 6.77 -4.51 8.21
C LYS A 130 7.05 -4.81 9.68
N ARG A 131 7.85 -3.99 10.39
CA ARG A 131 8.15 -4.19 11.82
C ARG A 131 6.93 -3.98 12.70
N ILE A 132 6.05 -3.05 12.34
CA ILE A 132 4.81 -2.76 13.07
C ILE A 132 3.59 -3.53 12.51
N SER A 133 3.82 -4.56 11.67
CA SER A 133 2.76 -5.37 11.05
C SER A 133 1.72 -4.57 10.26
N SER A 134 2.13 -3.44 9.66
CA SER A 134 1.28 -2.59 8.82
C SER A 134 1.39 -2.95 7.32
N ARG A 135 0.44 -2.48 6.52
CA ARG A 135 0.37 -2.73 5.08
C ARG A 135 1.52 -2.02 4.34
N LYS A 136 2.03 -2.65 3.28
CA LYS A 136 3.08 -2.07 2.43
C LYS A 136 2.52 -0.95 1.55
N ILE A 137 3.33 0.09 1.35
CA ILE A 137 3.05 1.16 0.40
C ILE A 137 3.67 0.89 -0.98
N SER A 138 2.91 1.23 -2.02
CA SER A 138 3.35 1.22 -3.42
C SER A 138 3.87 2.59 -3.87
N PHE A 139 4.56 2.64 -5.01
CA PHE A 139 4.94 3.91 -5.65
C PHE A 139 3.74 4.83 -5.91
N THR A 140 2.59 4.25 -6.28
CA THR A 140 1.36 5.01 -6.53
C THR A 140 0.91 5.82 -5.32
N HIS A 141 1.10 5.33 -4.08
CA HIS A 141 0.71 6.09 -2.87
C HIS A 141 1.53 7.39 -2.75
N LEU A 142 2.85 7.28 -2.94
CA LEU A 142 3.77 8.40 -2.85
C LEU A 142 3.54 9.41 -3.98
N ILE A 143 3.32 8.93 -5.20
CA ILE A 143 3.05 9.78 -6.37
C ILE A 143 1.69 10.46 -6.24
N ALA A 144 0.64 9.75 -5.80
CA ALA A 144 -0.68 10.33 -5.57
C ALA A 144 -0.62 11.44 -4.53
N TYR A 145 0.11 11.22 -3.43
CA TYR A 145 0.28 12.25 -2.41
C TYR A 145 1.10 13.44 -2.93
N ALA A 146 2.16 13.20 -3.71
CA ALA A 146 2.93 14.27 -4.37
C ALA A 146 2.06 15.11 -5.32
N ILE A 147 1.16 14.48 -6.08
CA ILE A 147 0.17 15.17 -6.93
C ILE A 147 -0.74 16.07 -6.08
N VAL A 148 -1.25 15.58 -4.96
CA VAL A 148 -2.09 16.39 -4.04
C VAL A 148 -1.30 17.59 -3.50
N GLN A 149 -0.05 17.39 -3.06
CA GLN A 149 0.78 18.49 -2.55
C GLN A 149 1.15 19.50 -3.64
N ALA A 150 1.42 19.04 -4.85
CA ALA A 150 1.65 19.92 -6.00
C ALA A 150 0.37 20.71 -6.34
N ALA A 151 -0.80 20.07 -6.32
CA ALA A 151 -2.08 20.71 -6.67
C ALA A 151 -2.47 21.82 -5.67
N LYS A 152 -2.02 21.73 -4.40
CA LYS A 152 -2.14 22.85 -3.44
C LYS A 152 -1.41 24.11 -3.90
N LYS A 153 -0.26 23.96 -4.56
CA LYS A 153 0.52 25.08 -5.12
C LYS A 153 0.02 25.54 -6.49
N PHE A 154 -0.61 24.65 -7.25
CA PHE A 154 -1.15 24.91 -8.58
C PHE A 154 -2.68 24.68 -8.59
N PRO A 155 -3.47 25.54 -7.94
CA PRO A 155 -4.91 25.32 -7.76
C PRO A 155 -5.70 25.29 -9.08
N ASN A 156 -5.21 25.91 -10.16
CA ASN A 156 -5.89 25.87 -11.45
C ASN A 156 -5.92 24.48 -12.09
N ILE A 157 -4.91 23.64 -11.82
CA ILE A 157 -4.88 22.24 -12.29
C ILE A 157 -6.06 21.43 -11.75
N ASN A 158 -6.59 21.82 -10.59
CA ASN A 158 -7.73 21.17 -9.95
C ASN A 158 -9.09 21.66 -10.46
N ASN A 159 -9.13 22.77 -11.21
CA ASN A 159 -10.37 23.39 -11.69
C ASN A 159 -10.87 22.73 -12.97
N SER A 160 -12.15 22.91 -13.30
CA SER A 160 -12.72 22.35 -14.53
C SER A 160 -13.41 23.40 -15.39
N PHE A 161 -13.48 23.16 -16.69
CA PHE A 161 -14.33 23.95 -17.58
C PHE A 161 -15.80 23.55 -17.42
N GLY A 162 -16.71 24.52 -17.54
CA GLY A 162 -18.14 24.26 -17.61
C GLY A 162 -18.90 25.40 -18.29
N ILE A 163 -20.12 25.10 -18.75
CA ILE A 163 -21.03 26.11 -19.30
C ILE A 163 -22.09 26.39 -18.24
N VAL A 164 -22.04 27.57 -17.62
CA VAL A 164 -22.98 27.98 -16.56
C VAL A 164 -23.82 29.11 -17.10
N LYS A 165 -25.15 28.94 -17.12
CA LYS A 165 -26.10 29.92 -17.70
C LYS A 165 -25.72 30.33 -19.13
N GLY A 166 -25.34 29.36 -19.96
CA GLY A 166 -24.96 29.56 -21.37
C GLY A 166 -23.58 30.21 -21.59
N LYS A 167 -22.81 30.49 -20.53
CA LYS A 167 -21.48 31.12 -20.63
C LYS A 167 -20.37 30.15 -20.28
N SER A 168 -19.34 30.11 -21.11
CA SER A 168 -18.06 29.46 -20.83
C SER A 168 -17.49 29.98 -19.51
N SER A 169 -17.30 29.08 -18.55
CA SER A 169 -16.96 29.43 -17.17
C SER A 169 -15.88 28.49 -16.63
N LEU A 170 -14.94 29.08 -15.88
CA LEU A 170 -14.02 28.32 -15.04
C LEU A 170 -14.74 27.93 -13.75
N VAL A 171 -14.89 26.63 -13.52
CA VAL A 171 -15.47 26.09 -12.29
C VAL A 171 -14.33 25.84 -11.30
N LYS A 172 -14.21 26.76 -10.34
CA LYS A 172 -13.25 26.62 -9.23
C LYS A 172 -13.71 25.54 -8.26
N LYS A 173 -12.88 24.53 -8.01
CA LYS A 173 -13.21 23.43 -7.09
C LYS A 173 -12.74 23.77 -5.68
N ALA A 174 -13.60 23.54 -4.69
CA ALA A 174 -13.30 23.82 -3.28
C ALA A 174 -12.31 22.82 -2.66
N TYR A 175 -12.28 21.59 -3.17
CA TYR A 175 -11.51 20.47 -2.60
C TYR A 175 -10.74 19.75 -3.70
N ILE A 176 -9.66 19.06 -3.33
CA ILE A 176 -8.93 18.13 -4.20
C ILE A 176 -9.48 16.73 -3.96
N ASN A 177 -10.26 16.24 -4.91
CA ASN A 177 -10.78 14.88 -4.89
C ASN A 177 -10.00 14.06 -5.93
N ILE A 178 -8.97 13.36 -5.47
CA ILE A 178 -8.06 12.62 -6.35
C ILE A 178 -8.63 11.25 -6.71
N GLY A 179 -8.96 11.06 -7.98
CA GLY A 179 -9.38 9.79 -8.56
C GLY A 179 -8.20 8.85 -8.69
N ILE A 180 -8.36 7.59 -8.27
CA ILE A 180 -7.35 6.55 -8.38
C ILE A 180 -7.91 5.47 -9.31
N ALA A 181 -7.25 5.26 -10.44
CA ALA A 181 -7.65 4.19 -11.35
C ALA A 181 -7.28 2.83 -10.75
N VAL A 182 -8.28 1.96 -10.56
CA VAL A 182 -8.14 0.62 -10.01
C VAL A 182 -8.59 -0.38 -11.07
N ASP A 183 -7.68 -1.28 -11.44
CA ASP A 183 -8.01 -2.46 -12.23
C ASP A 183 -8.65 -3.51 -11.32
N THR A 184 -9.88 -3.89 -11.61
CA THR A 184 -10.64 -4.90 -10.84
C THR A 184 -10.99 -6.08 -11.74
N GLU A 185 -10.70 -7.29 -11.28
CA GLU A 185 -11.09 -8.51 -11.96
C GLU A 185 -12.47 -8.95 -11.48
N ARG A 186 -13.37 -9.18 -12.43
CA ARG A 186 -14.72 -9.68 -12.17
C ARG A 186 -14.71 -11.20 -12.04
N LYS A 187 -15.81 -11.76 -11.51
CA LYS A 187 -15.97 -13.22 -11.32
C LYS A 187 -15.92 -14.01 -12.63
N ASP A 188 -16.18 -13.36 -13.76
CA ASP A 188 -16.12 -13.93 -15.11
C ASP A 188 -14.71 -13.86 -15.75
N GLY A 189 -13.70 -13.39 -15.00
CA GLY A 189 -12.33 -13.20 -15.48
C GLY A 189 -12.12 -11.94 -16.32
N THR A 190 -13.18 -11.16 -16.58
CA THR A 190 -13.05 -9.88 -17.29
C THR A 190 -12.48 -8.81 -16.37
N ARG A 191 -11.66 -7.93 -16.92
CA ARG A 191 -11.09 -6.78 -16.19
C ARG A 191 -11.93 -5.54 -16.41
N SER A 192 -12.14 -4.79 -15.34
CA SER A 192 -12.90 -3.55 -15.34
C SER A 192 -12.08 -2.47 -14.67
N LEU A 193 -11.79 -1.41 -15.41
CA LEU A 193 -11.14 -0.22 -14.87
C LEU A 193 -12.19 0.70 -14.25
N ILE A 194 -12.01 1.02 -12.98
CA ILE A 194 -12.89 1.95 -12.25
C ILE A 194 -12.04 3.03 -11.58
N VAL A 195 -12.62 4.23 -11.42
CA VAL A 195 -11.89 5.40 -10.89
C VAL A 195 -12.66 6.02 -9.71
N PRO A 196 -12.67 5.37 -8.55
CA PRO A 196 -13.14 6.01 -7.33
C PRO A 196 -12.14 7.09 -6.88
N ASN A 197 -12.55 8.00 -5.99
CA ASN A 197 -11.70 9.12 -5.56
C ASN A 197 -11.61 9.29 -4.04
N ILE A 198 -10.43 9.74 -3.58
CA ILE A 198 -10.18 10.13 -2.20
C ILE A 198 -10.65 11.57 -2.03
N LYS A 199 -11.61 11.79 -1.13
CA LYS A 199 -12.22 13.12 -0.90
C LYS A 199 -11.31 14.02 -0.08
N ARG A 200 -11.31 15.32 -0.39
CA ARG A 200 -10.66 16.38 0.41
C ARG A 200 -9.21 16.06 0.78
N ALA A 201 -8.47 15.47 -0.17
CA ALA A 201 -7.13 14.95 0.05
C ALA A 201 -6.15 16.04 0.52
N GLU A 202 -6.43 17.31 0.22
CA GLU A 202 -5.65 18.46 0.67
C GLU A 202 -5.61 18.63 2.20
N THR A 203 -6.64 18.18 2.90
CA THR A 203 -6.77 18.29 4.36
C THR A 203 -6.04 17.18 5.11
N MET A 204 -5.56 16.15 4.40
CA MET A 204 -4.94 14.97 4.99
C MET A 204 -3.43 15.13 5.11
N ASN A 205 -2.89 14.74 6.26
CA ASN A 205 -1.48 14.35 6.34
C ASN A 205 -1.29 12.96 5.69
N PHE A 206 -0.04 12.50 5.54
CA PHE A 206 0.22 11.29 4.77
C PHE A 206 -0.40 10.03 5.40
N ARG A 207 -0.40 9.92 6.74
CA ARG A 207 -1.02 8.78 7.44
C ARG A 207 -2.52 8.67 7.14
N LEU A 208 -3.26 9.77 7.28
CA LEU A 208 -4.70 9.81 6.96
C LEU A 208 -4.98 9.56 5.48
N PHE A 209 -4.12 10.07 4.60
CA PHE A 209 -4.21 9.81 3.17
C PHE A 209 -4.04 8.32 2.84
N LEU A 210 -3.09 7.63 3.48
CA LEU A 210 -2.90 6.19 3.31
C LEU A 210 -4.12 5.40 3.80
N ASP A 211 -4.67 5.73 4.97
CA ASP A 211 -5.84 5.04 5.50
C ASP A 211 -7.06 5.21 4.56
N ALA A 212 -7.24 6.42 4.02
CA ALA A 212 -8.29 6.70 3.04
C ALA A 212 -8.05 5.95 1.70
N TYR A 213 -6.80 5.89 1.25
CA TYR A 213 -6.41 5.17 0.04
C TYR A 213 -6.67 3.66 0.20
N ASP A 214 -6.23 3.05 1.29
CA ASP A 214 -6.41 1.62 1.55
C ASP A 214 -7.89 1.26 1.67
N THR A 215 -8.67 2.09 2.37
CA THR A 215 -10.14 1.92 2.44
C THR A 215 -10.77 1.93 1.05
N LEU A 216 -10.34 2.85 0.17
CA LEU A 216 -10.84 2.94 -1.20
C LEU A 216 -10.51 1.69 -2.02
N ILE A 217 -9.27 1.19 -1.92
CA ILE A 217 -8.84 -0.02 -2.62
C ILE A 217 -9.59 -1.25 -2.10
N ASP A 218 -9.79 -1.36 -0.79
CA ASP A 218 -10.49 -2.49 -0.19
C ASP A 218 -11.98 -2.48 -0.56
N LYS A 219 -12.61 -1.30 -0.64
CA LYS A 219 -13.96 -1.18 -1.23
C LYS A 219 -13.98 -1.61 -2.69
N ALA A 220 -13.02 -1.16 -3.50
CA ALA A 220 -12.94 -1.49 -4.92
C ALA A 220 -12.81 -3.00 -5.15
N LYS A 221 -11.87 -3.66 -4.46
CA LYS A 221 -11.65 -5.10 -4.57
C LYS A 221 -12.83 -5.94 -4.10
N ASN A 222 -13.53 -5.49 -3.07
CA ASN A 222 -14.68 -6.20 -2.51
C ASN A 222 -16.02 -5.83 -3.17
N GLY A 223 -16.02 -4.99 -4.21
CA GLY A 223 -17.24 -4.56 -4.88
C GLY A 223 -18.19 -3.72 -4.00
N LYS A 224 -17.64 -3.01 -3.00
CA LYS A 224 -18.39 -2.19 -2.02
C LYS A 224 -18.29 -0.69 -2.30
N LEU A 225 -18.04 -0.31 -3.56
CA LEU A 225 -18.01 1.09 -3.95
C LEU A 225 -19.43 1.62 -4.13
N GLU A 226 -19.65 2.84 -3.65
CA GLU A 226 -20.93 3.53 -3.75
C GLU A 226 -20.86 4.63 -4.82
N PRO A 227 -22.00 5.10 -5.37
CA PRO A 227 -22.01 6.20 -6.34
C PRO A 227 -21.26 7.46 -5.86
N ALA A 228 -21.31 7.75 -4.55
CA ALA A 228 -20.60 8.87 -3.94
C ALA A 228 -19.07 8.77 -4.09
N ASP A 229 -18.51 7.57 -4.14
CA ASP A 229 -17.06 7.35 -4.29
C ASP A 229 -16.54 7.82 -5.66
N PHE A 230 -17.42 7.93 -6.67
CA PHE A 230 -17.06 8.39 -8.03
C PHE A 230 -17.34 9.86 -8.29
N GLN A 231 -18.25 10.47 -7.51
CA GLN A 231 -18.71 11.83 -7.77
C GLN A 231 -17.63 12.88 -7.47
N ASN A 232 -17.66 13.98 -8.22
CA ASN A 232 -16.85 15.17 -7.98
C ASN A 232 -15.33 14.93 -8.01
N THR A 233 -14.84 13.92 -8.74
CA THR A 233 -13.41 13.79 -9.04
C THR A 233 -12.92 15.08 -9.70
N THR A 234 -11.76 15.58 -9.28
CA THR A 234 -11.18 16.83 -9.81
C THR A 234 -9.90 16.60 -10.59
N ILE A 235 -9.06 15.67 -10.12
CA ILE A 235 -7.83 15.20 -10.76
C ILE A 235 -7.83 13.68 -10.71
N THR A 236 -7.38 13.00 -11.75
CA THR A 236 -7.25 11.53 -11.76
C THR A 236 -5.79 11.10 -11.89
N LEU A 237 -5.39 10.06 -11.18
CA LEU A 237 -4.14 9.33 -11.37
C LEU A 237 -4.44 7.94 -11.95
N THR A 238 -3.78 7.61 -13.05
CA THR A 238 -3.77 6.28 -13.65
C THR A 238 -2.35 5.72 -13.74
N ASN A 239 -2.19 4.42 -13.50
CA ASN A 239 -0.88 3.75 -13.50
C ASN A 239 -0.86 2.57 -14.49
N PRO A 240 -0.76 2.84 -15.80
CA PRO A 240 -0.52 1.80 -16.80
C PRO A 240 0.92 1.24 -16.74
N GLY A 241 1.83 1.87 -15.99
CA GLY A 241 3.18 1.35 -15.79
C GLY A 241 3.25 -0.04 -15.15
N GLY A 242 2.24 -0.42 -14.36
CA GLY A 242 2.13 -1.76 -13.79
C GLY A 242 2.03 -2.90 -14.81
N ILE A 243 1.64 -2.59 -16.06
CA ILE A 243 1.56 -3.55 -17.17
C ILE A 243 2.65 -3.31 -18.23
N GLY A 244 3.67 -2.51 -17.93
CA GLY A 244 4.82 -2.26 -18.82
C GLY A 244 4.69 -1.05 -19.76
N THR A 245 3.59 -0.29 -19.68
CA THR A 245 3.40 0.91 -20.52
C THR A 245 4.37 2.01 -20.11
N ILE A 246 5.29 2.41 -21.00
CA ILE A 246 6.33 3.41 -20.74
C ILE A 246 5.78 4.83 -20.63
N SER A 247 4.78 5.17 -21.44
CA SER A 247 4.10 6.47 -21.43
C SER A 247 2.68 6.29 -21.96
N SER A 248 1.75 7.11 -21.48
CA SER A 248 0.35 7.07 -21.90
C SER A 248 -0.21 8.48 -21.97
N THR A 249 -1.09 8.71 -22.94
CA THR A 249 -1.88 9.94 -23.06
C THR A 249 -3.33 9.60 -22.70
N PRO A 250 -3.67 9.62 -21.40
CA PRO A 250 -5.01 9.24 -20.96
C PRO A 250 -6.07 10.24 -21.43
N ARG A 251 -7.29 9.75 -21.61
CA ARG A 251 -8.45 10.57 -21.96
C ARG A 251 -8.97 11.31 -20.73
N LEU A 252 -9.07 12.63 -20.82
CA LEU A 252 -9.59 13.47 -19.73
C LEU A 252 -11.12 13.37 -19.67
N MET A 253 -11.66 13.28 -18.46
CA MET A 253 -13.10 13.22 -18.20
C MET A 253 -13.68 14.60 -17.95
N THR A 254 -14.92 14.82 -18.38
CA THR A 254 -15.64 16.08 -18.15
C THR A 254 -15.75 16.39 -16.65
N GLY A 255 -15.59 17.67 -16.31
CA GLY A 255 -15.64 18.13 -14.92
C GLY A 255 -14.34 17.97 -14.12
N GLN A 256 -13.28 17.45 -14.74
CA GLN A 256 -11.92 17.37 -14.19
C GLN A 256 -10.99 18.39 -14.87
N GLY A 257 -9.90 18.78 -14.20
CA GLY A 257 -8.89 19.68 -14.78
C GLY A 257 -7.83 18.95 -15.56
N CYS A 258 -7.27 17.90 -14.97
CA CYS A 258 -6.29 17.05 -15.61
C CYS A 258 -6.38 15.58 -15.18
N ILE A 259 -5.77 14.71 -15.98
CA ILE A 259 -5.50 13.32 -15.65
C ILE A 259 -4.01 13.07 -15.80
N ILE A 260 -3.43 12.44 -14.79
CA ILE A 260 -2.01 12.13 -14.70
C ILE A 260 -1.82 10.64 -14.96
N ALA A 261 -0.96 10.27 -15.91
CA ALA A 261 -0.54 8.89 -16.09
C ALA A 261 0.91 8.69 -15.67
N VAL A 262 1.15 7.56 -14.99
CA VAL A 262 2.49 7.11 -14.59
C VAL A 262 2.88 5.90 -15.42
N GLY A 263 4.02 6.01 -16.10
CA GLY A 263 4.61 4.94 -16.89
C GLY A 263 5.39 3.92 -16.06
N ALA A 264 5.87 2.88 -16.73
CA ALA A 264 6.69 1.84 -16.14
C ALA A 264 8.00 2.42 -15.58
N ILE A 265 8.42 1.89 -14.43
CA ILE A 265 9.70 2.21 -13.81
C ILE A 265 10.74 1.26 -14.41
N ASP A 266 11.69 1.80 -15.17
CA ASP A 266 12.74 1.01 -15.81
C ASP A 266 13.99 1.86 -16.06
N TYR A 267 15.09 1.24 -16.46
CA TYR A 267 16.24 1.99 -16.95
C TYR A 267 15.93 2.67 -18.30
N PRO A 268 16.58 3.81 -18.60
CA PRO A 268 16.54 4.38 -19.94
C PRO A 268 16.88 3.33 -21.01
N ALA A 269 16.32 3.47 -22.21
CA ALA A 269 16.33 2.43 -23.23
C ALA A 269 17.76 1.97 -23.60
N GLU A 270 18.67 2.94 -23.69
CA GLU A 270 20.10 2.78 -23.95
C GLU A 270 20.86 1.95 -22.90
N PHE A 271 20.29 1.76 -21.69
CA PHE A 271 20.95 1.09 -20.57
C PHE A 271 20.25 -0.21 -20.10
N LYS A 272 19.13 -0.61 -20.72
CA LYS A 272 18.31 -1.74 -20.25
C LYS A 272 19.04 -3.09 -20.17
N ALA A 273 19.99 -3.33 -21.06
CA ALA A 273 20.76 -4.57 -21.12
C ALA A 273 22.15 -4.44 -20.46
N MET A 274 22.43 -3.32 -19.79
CA MET A 274 23.70 -3.10 -19.12
C MET A 274 23.77 -3.93 -17.83
N HIS A 275 24.94 -4.49 -17.54
CA HIS A 275 25.13 -5.26 -16.32
C HIS A 275 24.86 -4.39 -15.07
N PRO A 276 24.17 -4.90 -14.03
CA PRO A 276 23.80 -4.10 -12.85
C PRO A 276 24.98 -3.42 -12.14
N SER A 277 26.14 -4.09 -12.06
CA SER A 277 27.34 -3.48 -11.46
C SER A 277 27.86 -2.29 -12.28
N ALA A 278 27.71 -2.32 -13.60
CA ALA A 278 28.13 -1.24 -14.47
C ALA A 278 27.15 -0.04 -14.38
N LEU A 279 25.84 -0.31 -14.26
CA LEU A 279 24.83 0.71 -13.96
C LEU A 279 25.12 1.42 -12.63
N ALA A 280 25.38 0.66 -11.56
CA ALA A 280 25.72 1.20 -10.25
C ALA A 280 27.05 1.97 -10.28
N SER A 281 28.03 1.48 -11.02
CA SER A 281 29.32 2.15 -11.20
C SER A 281 29.16 3.51 -11.88
N LEU A 282 28.32 3.59 -12.93
CA LEU A 282 28.02 4.82 -13.65
C LEU A 282 26.98 5.73 -12.96
N GLY A 283 26.40 5.30 -11.84
CA GLY A 283 25.35 6.07 -11.14
C GLY A 283 24.06 6.19 -11.96
N ILE A 284 23.74 5.22 -12.80
CA ILE A 284 22.54 5.23 -13.63
C ILE A 284 21.38 4.65 -12.83
N GLY A 285 20.36 5.46 -12.60
CA GLY A 285 19.13 5.06 -11.91
C GLY A 285 17.98 4.76 -12.88
N LYS A 286 16.94 4.07 -12.37
CA LYS A 286 15.68 3.92 -13.10
C LYS A 286 14.95 5.25 -13.21
N VAL A 287 14.17 5.38 -14.27
CA VAL A 287 13.31 6.53 -14.53
C VAL A 287 11.86 6.08 -14.71
N MET A 288 10.94 7.03 -14.58
CA MET A 288 9.55 6.85 -15.00
C MET A 288 9.08 8.08 -15.77
N ASN A 289 8.21 7.89 -16.75
CA ASN A 289 7.53 9.02 -17.39
C ASN A 289 6.25 9.34 -16.64
N ILE A 290 6.01 10.62 -16.42
CA ILE A 290 4.74 11.16 -15.95
C ILE A 290 4.17 12.05 -17.04
N THR A 291 2.89 11.87 -17.35
CA THR A 291 2.18 12.72 -18.32
C THR A 291 1.03 13.43 -17.62
N SER A 292 0.75 14.65 -18.07
CA SER A 292 -0.43 15.42 -17.66
C SER A 292 -1.24 15.74 -18.90
N THR A 293 -2.38 15.08 -19.06
CA THR A 293 -3.38 15.48 -20.06
C THR A 293 -4.38 16.42 -19.40
N TYR A 294 -4.49 17.65 -19.90
CA TYR A 294 -5.27 18.73 -19.29
C TYR A 294 -6.17 19.42 -20.31
N ASP A 295 -7.22 20.09 -19.82
CA ASP A 295 -8.11 20.91 -20.65
C ASP A 295 -7.43 22.23 -21.04
N HIS A 296 -7.00 22.33 -22.30
CA HIS A 296 -6.22 23.48 -22.79
C HIS A 296 -7.06 24.78 -22.83
N ARG A 297 -8.39 24.71 -22.64
CA ARG A 297 -9.22 25.92 -22.51
C ARG A 297 -8.95 26.69 -21.22
N ILE A 298 -8.53 26.01 -20.17
CA ILE A 298 -8.37 26.59 -18.83
C ILE A 298 -6.97 26.41 -18.22
N ILE A 299 -6.19 25.44 -18.70
CA ILE A 299 -4.84 25.16 -18.22
C ILE A 299 -3.87 25.38 -19.38
N GLN A 300 -2.79 26.13 -19.13
CA GLN A 300 -1.76 26.41 -20.13
C GLN A 300 -0.62 25.39 -20.04
N GLY A 301 0.07 25.14 -21.15
CA GLY A 301 1.20 24.20 -21.19
C GLY A 301 2.35 24.55 -20.25
N ALA A 302 2.63 25.84 -20.04
CA ALA A 302 3.60 26.29 -19.05
C ALA A 302 3.20 25.90 -17.62
N GLU A 303 1.91 26.00 -17.29
CA GLU A 303 1.38 25.65 -15.97
C GLU A 303 1.39 24.14 -15.75
N SER A 304 0.98 23.34 -16.74
CA SER A 304 1.09 21.87 -16.68
C SER A 304 2.55 21.41 -16.56
N GLY A 305 3.46 22.02 -17.32
CA GLY A 305 4.90 21.73 -17.23
C GLY A 305 5.50 22.07 -15.87
N ALA A 306 5.13 23.23 -15.29
CA ALA A 306 5.54 23.63 -13.95
C ALA A 306 4.95 22.73 -12.86
N PHE A 307 3.70 22.29 -13.03
CA PHE A 307 3.06 21.32 -12.14
C PHE A 307 3.79 19.98 -12.12
N LEU A 308 4.18 19.44 -13.30
CA LEU A 308 4.99 18.24 -13.38
C LEU A 308 6.40 18.43 -12.78
N ALA A 309 7.00 19.61 -12.96
CA ALA A 309 8.28 19.96 -12.33
C ALA A 309 8.19 19.99 -10.80
N MET A 310 7.07 20.47 -10.24
CA MET A 310 6.83 20.46 -8.81
C MET A 310 6.66 19.03 -8.27
N ILE A 311 6.01 18.14 -9.00
CA ILE A 311 5.93 16.72 -8.62
C ILE A 311 7.32 16.08 -8.60
N ASP A 312 8.12 16.32 -9.64
CA ASP A 312 9.51 15.87 -9.73
C ASP A 312 10.35 16.37 -8.54
N ASP A 313 10.26 17.67 -8.23
CA ASP A 313 10.93 18.27 -7.07
C ASP A 313 10.54 17.61 -5.73
N LEU A 314 9.26 17.30 -5.53
CA LEU A 314 8.80 16.58 -4.32
C LEU A 314 9.37 15.16 -4.25
N LEU A 315 9.35 14.43 -5.38
CA LEU A 315 9.87 13.07 -5.45
C LEU A 315 11.42 13.02 -5.37
N LEU A 316 12.09 14.14 -5.65
CA LEU A 316 13.51 14.36 -5.35
C LEU A 316 13.75 14.87 -3.91
N GLY A 317 12.72 14.90 -3.07
CA GLY A 317 12.83 15.19 -1.64
C GLY A 317 12.88 16.67 -1.28
N LYS A 318 12.68 17.58 -2.25
CA LYS A 318 12.56 19.01 -1.95
C LYS A 318 11.30 19.29 -1.13
N ASN A 319 11.23 20.49 -0.55
CA ASN A 319 10.13 20.93 0.31
C ASN A 319 9.88 19.99 1.51
N ASN A 320 10.93 19.35 2.01
CA ASN A 320 10.87 18.39 3.13
C ASN A 320 9.86 17.25 2.89
N PHE A 321 9.63 16.86 1.62
CA PHE A 321 8.60 15.89 1.28
C PHE A 321 8.78 14.59 2.08
N TYR A 322 9.92 13.92 1.96
CA TYR A 322 10.17 12.67 2.69
C TYR A 322 10.28 12.84 4.20
N ALA A 323 10.82 13.97 4.69
CA ALA A 323 10.85 14.23 6.13
C ALA A 323 9.42 14.26 6.71
N ASN A 324 8.50 14.97 6.06
CA ASN A 324 7.10 15.01 6.46
C ASN A 324 6.44 13.62 6.37
N LEU A 325 6.73 12.83 5.32
CA LEU A 325 6.20 11.46 5.22
C LEU A 325 6.68 10.57 6.37
N PHE A 326 7.95 10.69 6.75
CA PHE A 326 8.54 9.91 7.82
C PHE A 326 7.97 10.33 9.17
N ASP A 327 7.82 11.64 9.40
CA ASP A 327 7.19 12.17 10.62
C ASP A 327 5.72 11.72 10.75
N ASP A 328 4.93 11.82 9.67
CA ASP A 328 3.53 11.38 9.63
C ASP A 328 3.39 9.88 9.91
N LEU A 329 4.36 9.08 9.49
CA LEU A 329 4.43 7.63 9.74
C LEU A 329 5.15 7.28 11.05
N LYS A 330 5.66 8.27 11.79
CA LYS A 330 6.48 8.08 13.00
C LYS A 330 7.69 7.18 12.77
N ILE A 331 8.30 7.28 11.58
CA ILE A 331 9.53 6.57 11.25
C ILE A 331 10.68 7.30 11.95
N PRO A 332 11.41 6.65 12.88
CA PRO A 332 12.41 7.34 13.69
C PRO A 332 13.71 7.65 12.91
N GLN A 333 13.89 7.09 11.71
CA GLN A 333 15.10 7.21 10.89
C GLN A 333 15.01 8.46 10.03
N LYS A 334 16.13 9.12 9.75
CA LYS A 334 16.14 10.20 8.77
C LYS A 334 15.90 9.65 7.35
N ALA A 335 15.05 10.32 6.59
CA ALA A 335 14.88 10.02 5.17
C ALA A 335 16.20 10.19 4.41
N VAL A 336 16.41 9.35 3.42
CA VAL A 336 17.54 9.46 2.49
C VAL A 336 17.36 10.73 1.65
N GLY A 337 18.43 11.52 1.54
CA GLY A 337 18.46 12.78 0.78
C GLY A 337 18.95 12.61 -0.65
N TRP A 338 18.69 13.59 -1.52
CA TRP A 338 19.28 13.63 -2.85
C TRP A 338 20.64 14.32 -2.82
N ASP A 339 21.71 13.57 -3.07
CA ASP A 339 23.08 14.09 -3.09
C ASP A 339 23.77 13.77 -4.42
N LEU A 340 24.76 14.59 -4.78
CA LEU A 340 25.57 14.38 -5.98
C LEU A 340 26.45 13.14 -5.81
N ASP A 341 26.58 12.36 -6.89
CA ASP A 341 27.52 11.25 -6.90
C ASP A 341 28.97 11.77 -6.86
N THR A 342 29.67 11.46 -5.78
CA THR A 342 31.05 11.89 -5.59
C THR A 342 32.02 11.10 -6.48
N LEU A 343 31.73 9.84 -6.85
CA LEU A 343 32.62 9.00 -7.68
C LEU A 343 32.63 9.41 -9.16
N SER A 344 31.83 10.41 -9.55
CA SER A 344 31.75 10.92 -10.92
C SER A 344 33.02 11.64 -11.40
N LYS A 345 34.03 11.85 -10.53
CA LYS A 345 35.35 12.40 -10.90
C LYS A 345 36.20 11.47 -11.79
N ARG A 346 35.70 10.31 -12.21
CA ARG A 346 36.37 9.39 -13.15
C ARG A 346 36.85 10.05 -14.46
N PHE A 347 36.28 11.18 -14.88
CA PHE A 347 36.70 11.91 -16.09
C PHE A 347 37.70 13.04 -15.83
N SER A 348 37.94 13.41 -14.57
CA SER A 348 39.09 14.21 -14.16
C SER A 348 40.25 13.25 -13.91
N LYS A 349 41.46 13.56 -14.41
CA LYS A 349 42.69 12.72 -14.34
C LYS A 349 43.19 12.37 -12.92
N ILE A 350 42.36 12.43 -11.89
CA ILE A 350 42.71 12.03 -10.52
C ILE A 350 42.23 10.59 -10.31
N GLU A 351 43.19 9.73 -10.02
CA GLU A 351 43.13 8.27 -9.89
C GLU A 351 42.12 7.76 -8.84
N ASN A 352 42.01 6.42 -8.78
CA ASN A 352 41.25 5.51 -7.88
C ASN A 352 41.15 5.84 -6.37
N ILE A 353 41.62 7.00 -5.91
CA ILE A 353 41.69 7.43 -4.52
C ILE A 353 40.31 7.45 -3.86
N GLU A 354 39.28 7.99 -4.52
CA GLU A 354 37.94 8.07 -3.92
C GLU A 354 37.29 6.68 -3.75
N GLU A 355 37.54 5.73 -4.65
CA GLU A 355 37.09 4.34 -4.50
C GLU A 355 37.78 3.67 -3.31
N ILE A 356 39.10 3.88 -3.17
CA ILE A 356 39.89 3.39 -2.03
C ILE A 356 39.40 4.04 -0.73
N GLU A 357 39.11 5.33 -0.72
CA GLU A 357 38.57 6.04 0.44
C GLU A 357 37.21 5.45 0.85
N LYS A 358 36.27 5.29 -0.08
CA LYS A 358 34.97 4.67 0.21
C LYS A 358 35.13 3.24 0.71
N GLN A 359 36.09 2.49 0.15
CA GLN A 359 36.43 1.14 0.61
C GLN A 359 37.06 1.11 2.02
N ALA A 360 37.75 2.17 2.45
CA ALA A 360 38.19 2.29 3.85
C ALA A 360 37.01 2.65 4.77
N ARG A 361 36.14 3.55 4.32
CA ARG A 361 34.97 4.03 5.08
C ARG A 361 33.92 2.94 5.30
N ILE A 362 33.74 2.01 4.38
CA ILE A 362 32.81 0.87 4.57
C ILE A 362 33.30 -0.07 5.70
N VAL A 363 34.60 -0.32 5.79
CA VAL A 363 35.18 -1.13 6.88
C VAL A 363 35.00 -0.43 8.23
N LEU A 364 35.21 0.89 8.25
CA LEU A 364 34.92 1.71 9.43
C LEU A 364 33.43 1.63 9.82
N LEU A 365 32.52 1.76 8.86
CA LEU A 365 31.08 1.68 9.09
C LEU A 365 30.67 0.31 9.65
N ILE A 366 31.14 -0.79 9.07
CA ILE A 366 30.93 -2.16 9.59
C ILE A 366 31.39 -2.24 11.06
N ASN A 367 32.58 -1.71 11.36
CA ASN A 367 33.09 -1.69 12.74
C ASN A 367 32.21 -0.84 13.67
N MET A 368 31.71 0.31 13.22
CA MET A 368 30.81 1.15 14.04
C MET A 368 29.50 0.44 14.37
N PHE A 369 28.93 -0.35 13.45
CA PHE A 369 27.76 -1.18 13.76
C PHE A 369 28.07 -2.27 14.80
N ARG A 370 29.25 -2.90 14.75
CA ARG A 370 29.68 -3.88 15.77
C ARG A 370 29.87 -3.26 17.15
N VAL A 371 30.37 -2.02 17.20
CA VAL A 371 30.64 -1.31 18.47
C VAL A 371 29.38 -0.68 19.03
N ARG A 372 28.54 -0.05 18.19
CA ARG A 372 27.47 0.86 18.61
C ARG A 372 26.07 0.52 18.09
N GLY A 373 25.90 -0.56 17.31
CA GLY A 373 24.59 -0.94 16.76
C GLY A 373 23.51 -1.11 17.85
N HIS A 374 23.91 -1.59 19.03
CA HIS A 374 23.04 -1.71 20.21
C HIS A 374 22.34 -0.40 20.62
N LEU A 375 22.91 0.78 20.31
CA LEU A 375 22.32 2.09 20.63
C LEU A 375 21.06 2.41 19.85
N ILE A 376 20.87 1.78 18.68
CA ILE A 376 19.67 1.92 17.85
C ILE A 376 18.85 0.62 17.77
N ALA A 377 19.15 -0.34 18.65
CA ALA A 377 18.43 -1.61 18.70
C ALA A 377 17.01 -1.45 19.26
N ASP A 378 16.10 -2.30 18.77
CA ASP A 378 14.69 -2.34 19.12
C ASP A 378 14.44 -3.20 20.36
N LEU A 379 14.85 -2.68 21.52
CA LEU A 379 14.86 -3.39 22.80
C LEU A 379 13.68 -3.04 23.70
N ASN A 380 13.07 -1.88 23.52
CA ASN A 380 12.03 -1.39 24.41
C ASN A 380 10.63 -1.76 23.88
N PRO A 381 9.89 -2.68 24.54
CA PRO A 381 8.55 -3.04 24.10
C PRO A 381 7.51 -1.91 24.30
N LEU A 382 7.82 -0.90 25.11
CA LEU A 382 6.90 0.19 25.45
C LEU A 382 7.07 1.43 24.58
N SER A 383 8.18 1.56 23.85
CA SER A 383 8.47 2.75 23.06
C SER A 383 9.23 2.37 21.79
N PRO A 384 8.94 3.04 20.66
CA PRO A 384 9.68 2.78 19.43
C PRO A 384 11.18 3.07 19.64
N PRO A 385 12.09 2.32 18.99
CA PRO A 385 13.51 2.54 19.12
C PRO A 385 13.93 3.91 18.61
N LYS A 386 14.99 4.45 19.22
CA LYS A 386 15.79 5.48 18.56
C LYS A 386 16.42 4.84 17.34
N SER A 387 16.14 5.31 16.14
CA SER A 387 16.69 4.70 14.92
C SER A 387 17.64 5.61 14.16
N PHE A 388 18.17 6.63 14.83
CA PHE A 388 19.23 7.47 14.30
C PHE A 388 20.37 7.56 15.29
N HIS A 389 21.57 7.29 14.80
CA HIS A 389 22.82 7.58 15.49
C HIS A 389 23.82 8.04 14.44
N GLN A 390 24.44 9.21 14.66
CA GLN A 390 25.28 9.87 13.66
C GLN A 390 26.40 8.97 13.14
N GLU A 391 27.05 8.20 14.02
CA GLU A 391 28.16 7.30 13.63
C GLU A 391 27.71 6.04 12.86
N LEU A 392 26.40 5.76 12.82
CA LEU A 392 25.83 4.61 12.09
C LEU A 392 25.18 5.02 10.76
N ASP A 393 25.06 6.31 10.50
CA ASP A 393 24.45 6.84 9.28
C ASP A 393 25.47 6.87 8.13
N PRO A 394 25.23 6.14 7.02
CA PRO A 394 26.14 6.11 5.87
C PRO A 394 26.49 7.49 5.32
N ALA A 395 25.57 8.46 5.39
CA ALA A 395 25.81 9.81 4.91
C ALA A 395 26.95 10.52 5.67
N ASN A 396 27.09 10.26 6.98
CA ASN A 396 28.20 10.81 7.79
C ASN A 396 29.55 10.14 7.50
N HIS A 397 29.55 9.02 6.79
CA HIS A 397 30.74 8.39 6.24
C HIS A 397 30.96 8.76 4.76
N GLY A 398 30.21 9.75 4.23
CA GLY A 398 30.33 10.24 2.87
C GLY A 398 29.84 9.27 1.79
N PHE A 399 28.93 8.36 2.16
CA PHE A 399 28.14 7.61 1.19
C PHE A 399 26.91 8.42 0.76
N THR A 400 26.57 8.32 -0.50
CA THR A 400 25.41 8.95 -1.11
C THR A 400 24.44 7.87 -1.58
N ILE A 401 23.26 8.29 -2.05
CA ILE A 401 22.24 7.39 -2.62
C ILE A 401 22.76 6.51 -3.76
N TRP A 402 23.77 7.00 -4.48
CA TRP A 402 24.37 6.35 -5.63
C TRP A 402 25.29 5.19 -5.23
N ASP A 403 25.69 5.14 -3.96
CA ASP A 403 26.59 4.10 -3.46
C ASP A 403 25.86 2.84 -2.98
N TYR A 404 24.55 2.91 -2.77
CA TYR A 404 23.76 1.80 -2.20
C TYR A 404 23.87 0.50 -3.00
N ASP A 405 23.96 0.59 -4.32
CA ASP A 405 24.05 -0.59 -5.21
C ASP A 405 25.48 -0.85 -5.70
N ARG A 406 26.47 -0.11 -5.21
CA ARG A 406 27.90 -0.34 -5.52
C ARG A 406 28.47 -1.42 -4.64
N GLN A 407 29.37 -2.21 -5.20
CA GLN A 407 30.03 -3.32 -4.49
C GLN A 407 31.22 -2.84 -3.68
N PHE A 408 31.33 -3.38 -2.47
CA PHE A 408 32.41 -3.16 -1.54
C PHE A 408 32.90 -4.48 -0.96
N ILE A 409 34.20 -4.55 -0.66
CA ILE A 409 34.79 -5.66 0.07
C ILE A 409 34.37 -5.54 1.54
N THR A 410 33.83 -6.61 2.12
CA THR A 410 33.22 -6.56 3.46
C THR A 410 34.11 -7.11 4.57
N GLY A 411 35.26 -7.71 4.20
CA GLY A 411 36.11 -8.42 5.15
C GLY A 411 35.46 -9.71 5.69
N ASN A 412 34.72 -10.43 4.84
CA ASN A 412 34.04 -11.69 5.16
C ASN A 412 32.82 -11.55 6.10
N LEU A 413 32.14 -10.39 6.07
CA LEU A 413 30.89 -10.18 6.81
C LEU A 413 29.86 -11.26 6.41
N GLN A 414 29.38 -12.07 7.36
CA GLN A 414 28.46 -13.18 7.05
C GLN A 414 29.02 -14.21 6.03
N GLY A 415 30.34 -14.34 5.86
CA GLY A 415 30.92 -15.20 4.80
C GLY A 415 30.89 -14.59 3.39
N MET A 416 30.37 -13.36 3.25
CA MET A 416 30.35 -12.61 2.00
C MET A 416 31.71 -11.93 1.80
N GLN A 417 32.43 -12.18 0.71
CA GLN A 417 33.70 -11.48 0.44
C GLN A 417 33.47 -10.04 -0.04
N SER A 418 32.44 -9.84 -0.87
CA SER A 418 32.00 -8.54 -1.36
C SER A 418 30.48 -8.49 -1.45
N GLY A 419 29.91 -7.29 -1.27
CA GLY A 419 28.46 -7.07 -1.34
C GLY A 419 28.15 -5.61 -1.63
N THR A 420 26.91 -5.35 -2.02
CA THR A 420 26.46 -3.97 -2.18
C THR A 420 26.38 -3.25 -0.83
N LEU A 421 26.53 -1.93 -0.80
CA LEU A 421 26.32 -1.17 0.44
C LEU A 421 24.95 -1.47 1.07
N ARG A 422 23.91 -1.62 0.24
CA ARG A 422 22.57 -2.04 0.69
C ARG A 422 22.58 -3.37 1.43
N GLU A 423 23.17 -4.40 0.83
CA GLU A 423 23.25 -5.74 1.44
C GLU A 423 24.06 -5.70 2.75
N ILE A 424 25.16 -4.95 2.78
CA ILE A 424 25.98 -4.77 3.97
C ILE A 424 25.16 -4.12 5.08
N LEU A 425 24.48 -3.00 4.81
CA LEU A 425 23.63 -2.33 5.79
C LEU A 425 22.49 -3.23 6.26
N ASP A 426 21.83 -3.95 5.36
CA ASP A 426 20.77 -4.90 5.73
C ASP A 426 21.27 -5.98 6.70
N VAL A 427 22.47 -6.54 6.46
CA VAL A 427 23.09 -7.53 7.37
C VAL A 427 23.43 -6.91 8.72
N LEU A 428 24.04 -5.73 8.74
CA LEU A 428 24.44 -5.04 9.97
C LEU A 428 23.23 -4.65 10.81
N HIS A 429 22.20 -4.07 10.20
CA HIS A 429 20.95 -3.73 10.88
C HIS A 429 20.27 -4.97 11.43
N GLN A 430 20.15 -6.05 10.64
CA GLN A 430 19.51 -7.28 11.10
C GLN A 430 20.24 -7.92 12.28
N THR A 431 21.57 -7.86 12.28
CA THR A 431 22.41 -8.49 13.31
C THR A 431 22.48 -7.67 14.59
N TYR A 432 22.64 -6.34 14.49
CA TYR A 432 23.02 -5.49 15.64
C TYR A 432 21.95 -4.50 16.09
N CYS A 433 20.89 -4.28 15.30
CA CYS A 433 19.94 -3.19 15.51
C CYS A 433 18.46 -3.64 15.58
N GLU A 434 18.17 -4.95 15.56
CA GLU A 434 16.80 -5.46 15.70
C GLU A 434 16.49 -5.72 17.18
N LYS A 435 15.85 -6.84 17.51
CA LYS A 435 15.39 -7.19 18.86
C LYS A 435 16.49 -7.64 19.83
N ILE A 436 17.76 -7.63 19.39
CA ILE A 436 18.91 -8.02 20.19
C ILE A 436 19.98 -6.93 20.04
N GLY A 437 20.32 -6.30 21.17
CA GLY A 437 21.38 -5.32 21.28
C GLY A 437 22.63 -6.02 21.80
N VAL A 438 23.72 -5.94 21.04
CA VAL A 438 24.94 -6.68 21.36
C VAL A 438 26.04 -5.71 21.77
N GLU A 439 26.61 -5.95 22.94
CA GLU A 439 27.80 -5.26 23.43
C GLU A 439 28.91 -6.28 23.67
N PHE A 440 29.89 -6.34 22.77
CA PHE A 440 30.97 -7.33 22.85
C PHE A 440 32.36 -6.77 22.51
N MET A 441 32.43 -5.63 21.82
CA MET A 441 33.71 -5.06 21.39
C MET A 441 34.60 -4.58 22.55
N HIS A 442 34.04 -4.42 23.75
CA HIS A 442 34.78 -4.11 24.98
C HIS A 442 35.58 -5.31 25.52
N ILE A 443 35.28 -6.54 25.08
CA ILE A 443 36.00 -7.75 25.49
C ILE A 443 37.46 -7.64 25.04
N GLN A 444 38.40 -7.92 25.94
CA GLN A 444 39.83 -7.82 25.63
C GLN A 444 40.32 -8.98 24.76
N ASN A 445 39.84 -10.21 25.04
CA ASN A 445 40.23 -11.42 24.34
C ASN A 445 39.74 -11.43 22.87
N PRO A 446 40.65 -11.43 21.87
CA PRO A 446 40.27 -11.47 20.46
C PRO A 446 39.52 -12.74 20.05
N ALA A 447 39.84 -13.90 20.64
CA ALA A 447 39.21 -15.16 20.31
C ALA A 447 37.72 -15.17 20.71
N GLU A 448 37.39 -14.60 21.87
CA GLU A 448 36.01 -14.46 22.34
C GLU A 448 35.20 -13.49 21.46
N LYS A 449 35.80 -12.37 21.06
CA LYS A 449 35.16 -11.43 20.12
C LYS A 449 34.85 -12.10 18.79
N LEU A 450 35.81 -12.84 18.23
CA LEU A 450 35.64 -13.56 16.98
C LEU A 450 34.60 -14.67 17.11
N TRP A 451 34.58 -15.40 18.23
CA TRP A 451 33.59 -16.44 18.50
C TRP A 451 32.17 -15.89 18.53
N LEU A 452 31.94 -14.79 19.26
CA LEU A 452 30.64 -14.11 19.28
C LEU A 452 30.25 -13.66 17.86
N GLN A 453 31.17 -13.01 17.15
CA GLN A 453 30.93 -12.56 15.78
C GLN A 453 30.48 -13.71 14.87
N GLN A 454 31.19 -14.85 14.91
CA GLN A 454 30.88 -16.06 14.13
C GLN A 454 29.58 -16.74 14.56
N LYS A 455 29.11 -16.53 15.79
CA LYS A 455 27.80 -17.01 16.24
C LYS A 455 26.66 -16.10 15.80
N MET A 456 26.88 -14.79 15.75
CA MET A 456 25.83 -13.79 15.53
C MET A 456 25.63 -13.44 14.05
N GLU A 457 26.70 -13.08 13.33
CA GLU A 457 26.60 -12.55 11.96
C GLU A 457 25.99 -13.57 10.96
N PRO A 458 26.40 -14.86 10.93
CA PRO A 458 25.87 -15.83 9.96
C PRO A 458 24.35 -15.99 9.98
N ILE A 459 23.76 -15.98 11.18
CA ILE A 459 22.31 -16.11 11.39
C ILE A 459 21.62 -14.75 11.62
N ARG A 460 22.37 -13.66 11.56
CA ARG A 460 21.88 -12.28 11.79
C ARG A 460 21.11 -12.13 13.09
N ASN A 461 21.54 -12.83 14.14
CA ASN A 461 20.83 -12.91 15.42
C ASN A 461 19.33 -13.31 15.31
N LYS A 462 18.97 -14.05 14.26
CA LYS A 462 17.61 -14.54 13.99
C LYS A 462 17.65 -16.06 13.82
N PRO A 463 17.74 -16.83 14.92
CA PRO A 463 17.72 -18.29 14.85
C PRO A 463 16.43 -18.80 14.21
N SER A 464 16.54 -19.86 13.41
CA SER A 464 15.39 -20.55 12.83
C SER A 464 14.94 -21.67 13.74
N TYR A 465 13.74 -21.53 14.32
CA TYR A 465 13.12 -22.56 15.18
C TYR A 465 12.12 -23.41 14.41
N THR A 466 12.07 -24.70 14.73
CA THR A 466 11.03 -25.61 14.26
C THR A 466 9.67 -25.21 14.81
N ASN A 467 8.58 -25.69 14.18
CA ASN A 467 7.24 -25.41 14.66
C ASN A 467 7.00 -25.94 16.09
N ASP A 468 7.62 -27.06 16.46
CA ASP A 468 7.48 -27.63 17.79
C ASP A 468 8.17 -26.78 18.86
N VAL A 469 9.35 -26.24 18.56
CA VAL A 469 10.02 -25.28 19.47
C VAL A 469 9.18 -24.01 19.62
N LYS A 470 8.60 -23.49 18.54
CA LYS A 470 7.70 -22.34 18.61
C LYS A 470 6.46 -22.62 19.46
N LYS A 471 5.85 -23.80 19.31
CA LYS A 471 4.71 -24.23 20.14
C LYS A 471 5.11 -24.32 21.60
N ARG A 472 6.26 -24.91 21.93
CA ARG A 472 6.77 -25.01 23.30
C ARG A 472 7.00 -23.63 23.92
N ILE A 473 7.62 -22.70 23.19
CA ILE A 473 7.79 -21.31 23.66
C ILE A 473 6.43 -20.68 23.97
N MET A 474 5.45 -20.85 23.07
CA MET A 474 4.10 -20.34 23.25
C MET A 474 3.39 -20.98 24.46
N GLU A 475 3.47 -22.31 24.61
CA GLU A 475 2.92 -23.04 25.75
C GLU A 475 3.50 -22.53 27.08
N LYS A 476 4.82 -22.32 27.14
CA LYS A 476 5.50 -21.80 28.33
C LYS A 476 5.09 -20.36 28.65
N LEU A 477 4.84 -19.52 27.64
CA LEU A 477 4.27 -18.18 27.83
C LEU A 477 2.85 -18.27 28.40
N ILE A 478 1.98 -19.09 27.80
CA ILE A 478 0.59 -19.28 28.26
C ILE A 478 0.56 -19.75 29.71
N ILE A 479 1.41 -20.71 30.09
CA ILE A 479 1.48 -21.21 31.46
C ILE A 479 1.96 -20.12 32.43
N ALA A 480 2.97 -19.33 32.04
CA ALA A 480 3.47 -18.23 32.84
C ALA A 480 2.38 -17.18 33.11
N GLU A 481 1.65 -16.77 32.08
CA GLU A 481 0.56 -15.80 32.15
C GLU A 481 -0.64 -16.34 32.95
N ALA A 482 -1.04 -17.59 32.69
CA ALA A 482 -2.13 -18.24 33.42
C ALA A 482 -1.85 -18.34 34.93
N PHE A 483 -0.60 -18.60 35.31
CA PHE A 483 -0.20 -18.63 36.71
C PHE A 483 -0.28 -17.23 37.36
N GLU A 484 0.14 -16.18 36.66
CA GLU A 484 -0.01 -14.80 37.16
C GLU A 484 -1.49 -14.42 37.29
N HIS A 485 -2.35 -14.77 36.33
CA HIS A 485 -3.80 -14.54 36.43
C HIS A 485 -4.44 -15.30 37.61
N PHE A 486 -4.02 -16.53 37.86
CA PHE A 486 -4.48 -17.31 39.01
C PHE A 486 -4.08 -16.63 40.33
N LEU A 487 -2.80 -16.26 40.47
CA LEU A 487 -2.31 -15.52 41.63
C LEU A 487 -3.09 -14.22 41.82
N HIS A 488 -3.31 -13.48 40.72
CA HIS A 488 -4.07 -12.24 40.71
C HIS A 488 -5.46 -12.42 41.33
N THR A 489 -6.17 -13.45 40.87
CA THR A 489 -7.56 -13.72 41.23
C THR A 489 -7.73 -14.30 42.64
N LYS A 490 -6.81 -15.18 43.08
CA LYS A 490 -7.02 -15.96 44.32
C LYS A 490 -6.45 -15.33 45.59
N PHE A 491 -5.34 -14.61 45.52
CA PHE A 491 -4.63 -14.15 46.72
C PHE A 491 -4.75 -12.64 46.95
N ILE A 492 -5.93 -12.05 46.76
CA ILE A 492 -6.16 -10.59 46.71
C ILE A 492 -5.65 -9.93 48.01
N GLY A 493 -4.84 -8.87 47.90
CA GLY A 493 -4.30 -8.14 49.06
C GLY A 493 -2.95 -8.62 49.61
N HIS A 494 -2.45 -9.80 49.20
CA HIS A 494 -1.11 -10.23 49.56
C HIS A 494 -0.02 -9.42 48.83
N LYS A 495 1.14 -9.23 49.46
CA LYS A 495 2.30 -8.59 48.84
C LYS A 495 2.95 -9.54 47.83
N ARG A 496 2.58 -9.41 46.56
CA ARG A 496 3.06 -10.29 45.47
C ARG A 496 4.09 -9.59 44.61
N PHE A 497 5.06 -10.37 44.14
CA PHE A 497 6.10 -9.90 43.24
C PHE A 497 5.86 -10.46 41.84
N SER A 498 4.84 -9.89 41.17
CA SER A 498 4.33 -10.38 39.89
C SER A 498 5.38 -10.36 38.76
N LEU A 499 5.27 -11.34 37.87
CA LEU A 499 6.02 -11.43 36.63
C LEU A 499 5.30 -10.75 35.44
N GLU A 500 4.18 -10.07 35.67
CA GLU A 500 3.40 -9.40 34.61
C GLU A 500 4.27 -8.42 33.80
N GLY A 501 4.20 -8.55 32.46
CA GLY A 501 5.04 -7.84 31.49
C GLY A 501 6.46 -8.39 31.33
N SER A 502 6.83 -9.45 32.05
CA SER A 502 8.13 -10.13 32.00
C SER A 502 8.01 -11.66 31.93
N GLU A 503 6.86 -12.16 31.49
CA GLU A 503 6.50 -13.58 31.40
C GLU A 503 7.45 -14.35 30.47
N THR A 504 8.06 -13.65 29.52
CA THR A 504 9.12 -14.18 28.62
C THR A 504 10.32 -14.74 29.39
N LEU A 505 10.50 -14.40 30.67
CA LEU A 505 11.51 -15.04 31.53
C LEU A 505 11.35 -16.57 31.58
N ILE A 506 10.11 -17.08 31.64
CA ILE A 506 9.84 -18.52 31.76
C ILE A 506 10.29 -19.31 30.53
N PRO A 507 9.86 -19.00 29.29
CA PRO A 507 10.37 -19.72 28.11
C PRO A 507 11.89 -19.52 27.92
N VAL A 508 12.47 -18.38 28.30
CA VAL A 508 13.93 -18.18 28.24
C VAL A 508 14.67 -19.13 29.16
N LEU A 509 14.24 -19.24 30.43
CA LEU A 509 14.83 -20.19 31.38
C LEU A 509 14.63 -21.63 30.91
N ASP A 510 13.42 -21.99 30.46
CA ASP A 510 13.14 -23.33 29.92
C ASP A 510 14.10 -23.67 28.77
N TYR A 511 14.33 -22.74 27.84
CA TYR A 511 15.26 -22.96 26.73
C TYR A 511 16.71 -23.12 27.20
N LEU A 512 17.19 -22.24 28.10
CA LEU A 512 18.56 -22.30 28.62
C LEU A 512 18.84 -23.59 29.39
N LEU A 513 17.89 -24.05 30.20
CA LEU A 513 18.04 -25.28 30.99
C LEU A 513 18.06 -26.52 30.09
N ASN A 514 17.21 -26.58 29.06
CA ASN A 514 17.24 -27.66 28.07
C ASN A 514 18.58 -27.68 27.33
N LEU A 515 19.07 -26.51 26.89
CA LEU A 515 20.37 -26.40 26.24
C LEU A 515 21.52 -26.85 27.15
N ALA A 516 21.49 -26.47 28.43
CA ALA A 516 22.50 -26.91 29.40
C ALA A 516 22.45 -28.43 29.63
N SER A 517 21.24 -29.01 29.71
CA SER A 517 21.06 -30.46 29.80
C SER A 517 21.62 -31.20 28.58
N GLU A 518 21.40 -30.68 27.37
CA GLU A 518 21.98 -31.23 26.13
C GLU A 518 23.52 -31.20 26.14
N GLN A 519 24.11 -30.21 26.83
CA GLN A 519 25.56 -30.11 27.06
C GLN A 519 26.05 -30.94 28.27
N ASN A 520 25.23 -31.85 28.81
CA ASN A 520 25.53 -32.71 29.96
C ASN A 520 25.84 -31.98 31.28
N VAL A 521 25.36 -30.74 31.44
CA VAL A 521 25.39 -30.03 32.73
C VAL A 521 24.54 -30.80 33.74
N LYS A 522 25.08 -31.08 34.92
CA LYS A 522 24.42 -31.93 35.94
C LYS A 522 23.54 -31.16 36.90
N GLU A 523 23.90 -29.93 37.23
CA GLU A 523 23.22 -29.12 38.23
C GLU A 523 23.30 -27.64 37.85
N ILE A 524 22.23 -26.91 38.13
CA ILE A 524 22.13 -25.46 37.89
C ILE A 524 21.62 -24.80 39.17
N LEU A 525 22.46 -23.93 39.73
CA LEU A 525 22.13 -23.15 40.92
C LEU A 525 21.62 -21.77 40.47
N LEU A 526 20.33 -21.50 40.68
CA LEU A 526 19.69 -20.25 40.26
C LEU A 526 19.53 -19.28 41.44
N GLY A 527 20.26 -18.16 41.41
CA GLY A 527 20.01 -17.00 42.26
C GLY A 527 19.04 -16.03 41.57
N MET A 528 17.95 -15.65 42.24
CA MET A 528 16.98 -14.68 41.69
C MET A 528 16.40 -13.75 42.76
N ALA A 529 16.00 -12.55 42.34
CA ALA A 529 15.22 -11.64 43.16
C ALA A 529 13.78 -12.17 43.39
N HIS A 530 12.99 -11.45 44.18
CA HIS A 530 11.64 -11.87 44.55
C HIS A 530 10.65 -11.90 43.37
N ARG A 531 10.88 -11.10 42.31
CA ARG A 531 9.98 -10.96 41.15
C ARG A 531 9.88 -12.25 40.34
N GLY A 532 8.65 -12.74 40.15
CA GLY A 532 8.36 -13.97 39.40
C GLY A 532 8.83 -15.26 40.07
N ARG A 533 9.29 -15.22 41.32
CA ARG A 533 9.87 -16.39 42.00
C ARG A 533 8.90 -17.57 42.11
N LEU A 534 7.63 -17.32 42.42
CA LEU A 534 6.62 -18.38 42.50
C LEU A 534 6.39 -19.02 41.13
N ASN A 535 6.38 -18.20 40.08
CA ASN A 535 6.23 -18.63 38.70
C ASN A 535 7.40 -19.54 38.30
N VAL A 536 8.64 -19.16 38.61
CA VAL A 536 9.84 -19.98 38.39
C VAL A 536 9.82 -21.27 39.22
N LEU A 537 9.45 -21.21 40.51
CA LEU A 537 9.37 -22.40 41.37
C LEU A 537 8.41 -23.45 40.81
N SER A 538 7.26 -23.01 40.31
CA SER A 538 6.28 -23.92 39.74
C SER A 538 6.65 -24.38 38.33
N ASN A 539 6.90 -23.44 37.42
CA ASN A 539 6.95 -23.72 35.98
C ASN A 539 8.34 -24.13 35.46
N ILE A 540 9.40 -23.91 36.26
CA ILE A 540 10.78 -24.25 35.92
C ILE A 540 11.34 -25.31 36.87
N ILE A 541 11.27 -25.09 38.19
CA ILE A 541 11.81 -26.02 39.18
C ILE A 541 10.88 -27.24 39.37
N GLY A 542 9.59 -27.09 39.09
CA GLY A 542 8.62 -28.18 39.20
C GLY A 542 8.12 -28.42 40.64
N LYS A 543 8.21 -27.42 41.53
CA LYS A 543 7.53 -27.51 42.83
C LYS A 543 6.01 -27.58 42.61
N SER A 544 5.35 -28.46 43.35
CA SER A 544 3.90 -28.59 43.30
C SER A 544 3.20 -27.33 43.78
N TYR A 545 2.03 -27.02 43.21
CA TYR A 545 1.21 -25.90 43.65
C TYR A 545 0.88 -26.00 45.14
N THR A 546 0.57 -27.20 45.65
CA THR A 546 0.27 -27.43 47.06
C THR A 546 1.41 -26.97 47.97
N ASN A 547 2.65 -27.35 47.66
CA ASN A 547 3.80 -26.96 48.48
C ASN A 547 4.11 -25.46 48.38
N ILE A 548 3.84 -24.85 47.22
CA ILE A 548 4.05 -23.41 47.03
C ILE A 548 3.02 -22.62 47.84
N PHE A 549 1.76 -23.04 47.83
CA PHE A 549 0.66 -22.27 48.42
C PHE A 549 0.41 -22.57 49.90
N SER A 550 0.80 -23.74 50.41
CA SER A 550 0.76 -24.01 51.85
C SER A 550 1.59 -23.01 52.65
N GLU A 551 2.71 -22.54 52.09
CA GLU A 551 3.55 -21.50 52.70
C GLU A 551 2.88 -20.10 52.73
N PHE A 552 1.79 -19.89 51.98
CA PHE A 552 1.01 -18.63 51.97
C PHE A 552 -0.23 -18.69 52.86
N GLU A 553 -0.77 -19.88 53.12
CA GLU A 553 -1.96 -20.06 53.95
C GLU A 553 -1.66 -19.88 55.45
N ASP A 554 -0.42 -20.12 55.88
CA ASP A 554 0.01 -19.96 57.28
C ASP A 554 0.07 -18.47 57.75
N GLU A 555 -0.08 -17.49 56.86
CA GLU A 555 -0.19 -16.05 57.20
C GLU A 555 -1.65 -15.54 57.29
N MET A 556 -2.66 -16.40 57.10
CA MET A 556 -4.04 -16.02 57.41
C MET A 556 -4.28 -16.08 58.93
N ASP A 557 -3.99 -14.97 59.62
CA ASP A 557 -4.42 -14.73 61.01
C ASP A 557 -5.97 -14.76 61.07
N PRO A 558 -6.60 -15.41 62.07
CA PRO A 558 -8.04 -15.77 62.08
C PRO A 558 -9.04 -14.61 61.96
#